data_AF-A0A2A4FS93-F1
#
_entry.id   AF-A0A2A4FS93-F1
#
_cell.length_a   1.000
_cell.length_b   1.000
_cell.length_c   1.000
_cell.angle_alpha   90.00
_cell.angle_beta   90.00
_cell.angle_gamma   90.00
#
_symmetry.space_group_name_H-M   'P 1'
#
loop_
_entity.id
_entity.type
_entity.pdbx_description
1 polymer ?
#
loop_
_entity_poly.entity_id
_entity_poly.type
_entity_poly.pdbx_seq_one_letter_code
_entity_poly.pdbx_strand_id
1 'polypeptide(L)'
;MRMMRRVKLAIAAAMLAAAMGAPASSAVIVNASNVGYNFTIDYTGQVGGSTTNLVGGLGNFIFNGVTNSGLTYNFSYAITNDSSVSSRLTSFGFDVSPDATGAGSTGFFSSTNFNNNFPEGFGKVDVCFEADSNGNCTGGSGGLIQNQTGNGTFALTFSQVMNQVTLEDFVTRFQSINPTVNGSSSGIGVGALVSGGGGGTPITAPEPGTWLMLLVGFGLVGGIMRRRDSVALYPQAA
;
A
#
# COMPACT_ATOMS: atom_id res chain seq x y z
N MET A 1 42.30 -56.04 -6.60
CA MET A 1 41.85 -54.91 -7.43
C MET A 1 40.96 -54.01 -6.60
N ARG A 2 41.41 -52.78 -6.33
CA ARG A 2 40.60 -51.68 -5.78
C ARG A 2 39.62 -51.19 -6.85
N MET A 3 38.36 -50.93 -6.50
CA MET A 3 37.61 -49.87 -7.17
C MET A 3 36.62 -49.20 -6.21
N MET A 4 36.61 -47.87 -6.30
CA MET A 4 36.12 -46.89 -5.34
C MET A 4 34.60 -46.70 -5.38
N ARG A 5 34.10 -46.26 -4.21
CA ARG A 5 32.87 -45.50 -3.94
C ARG A 5 32.39 -44.64 -5.11
N ARG A 6 31.06 -44.64 -5.33
CA ARG A 6 30.35 -43.48 -5.89
C ARG A 6 29.13 -43.16 -5.02
N VAL A 7 29.32 -42.19 -4.13
CA VAL A 7 28.23 -41.52 -3.42
C VAL A 7 27.52 -40.64 -4.46
N LYS A 8 26.24 -40.91 -4.73
CA LYS A 8 25.42 -40.04 -5.59
C LYS A 8 25.01 -38.83 -4.77
N LEU A 9 25.65 -37.68 -5.03
CA LEU A 9 25.17 -36.37 -4.60
C LEU A 9 23.85 -36.09 -5.35
N ALA A 10 22.74 -35.97 -4.62
CA ALA A 10 21.53 -35.38 -5.15
C ALA A 10 21.61 -33.85 -4.95
N ILE A 11 21.79 -33.11 -6.04
CA ILE A 11 21.73 -31.65 -6.05
C ILE A 11 20.25 -31.27 -6.05
N ALA A 12 19.75 -30.74 -4.93
CA ALA A 12 18.45 -30.09 -4.89
C ALA A 12 18.58 -28.70 -5.52
N ALA A 13 18.03 -28.53 -6.71
CA ALA A 13 17.89 -27.21 -7.33
C ALA A 13 16.78 -26.44 -6.59
N ALA A 14 17.15 -25.47 -5.76
CA ALA A 14 16.21 -24.49 -5.24
C ALA A 14 15.92 -23.48 -6.37
N MET A 15 14.73 -23.55 -6.96
CA MET A 15 14.23 -22.48 -7.82
C MET A 15 13.95 -21.27 -6.92
N LEU A 16 14.80 -20.24 -6.97
CA LEU A 16 14.45 -18.92 -6.47
C LEU A 16 13.35 -18.35 -7.38
N ALA A 17 12.10 -18.50 -6.96
CA ALA A 17 11.05 -17.62 -7.45
C ALA A 17 11.36 -16.21 -6.94
N ALA A 18 11.59 -15.26 -7.85
CA ALA A 18 11.69 -13.86 -7.52
C ALA A 18 10.34 -13.42 -6.91
N ALA A 19 10.30 -13.23 -5.59
CA ALA A 19 9.21 -12.57 -4.92
C ALA A 19 9.23 -11.11 -5.40
N MET A 20 8.41 -10.80 -6.40
CA MET A 20 8.07 -9.42 -6.74
C MET A 20 7.27 -8.91 -5.53
N GLY A 21 7.90 -8.12 -4.66
CA GLY A 21 7.22 -7.52 -3.52
C GLY A 21 6.12 -6.60 -4.03
N ALA A 22 4.86 -6.95 -3.80
CA ALA A 22 3.79 -5.97 -3.85
C ALA A 22 4.03 -4.95 -2.73
N PRO A 23 3.83 -3.64 -2.96
CA PRO A 23 3.95 -2.66 -1.89
C PRO A 23 3.00 -3.06 -0.76
N ALA A 24 3.52 -3.16 0.47
CA ALA A 24 2.70 -3.39 1.63
C ALA A 24 1.86 -2.13 1.91
N SER A 25 0.53 -2.23 1.82
CA SER A 25 -0.36 -1.17 2.26
C SER A 25 -0.12 -0.93 3.76
N SER A 26 0.14 0.32 4.12
CA SER A 26 0.49 0.72 5.49
C SER A 26 -0.61 1.61 6.04
N ALA A 27 -1.12 1.24 7.21
CA ALA A 27 -2.17 1.99 7.90
C ALA A 27 -1.65 3.30 8.51
N VAL A 28 -2.45 4.35 8.42
CA VAL A 28 -2.21 5.67 9.02
C VAL A 28 -3.18 5.87 10.18
N ILE A 29 -2.67 5.96 11.40
CA ILE A 29 -3.48 6.18 12.60
C ILE A 29 -3.48 7.67 12.96
N VAL A 30 -4.67 8.27 12.99
CA VAL A 30 -4.87 9.69 13.26
C VAL A 30 -5.62 9.87 14.57
N ASN A 31 -4.95 10.45 15.56
CA ASN A 31 -5.55 10.79 16.85
C ASN A 31 -6.24 12.16 16.79
N ALA A 32 -7.40 12.31 17.44
CA ALA A 32 -8.17 13.55 17.47
C ALA A 32 -7.36 14.76 17.99
N SER A 33 -6.37 14.52 18.87
CA SER A 33 -5.50 15.54 19.44
C SER A 33 -4.35 15.98 18.54
N ASN A 34 -4.01 15.23 17.49
CA ASN A 34 -2.77 15.41 16.73
C ASN A 34 -2.93 16.40 15.57
N VAL A 35 -3.51 17.56 15.83
CA VAL A 35 -3.71 18.61 14.81
C VAL A 35 -2.37 19.00 14.19
N GLY A 36 -2.32 19.08 12.86
CA GLY A 36 -1.12 19.32 12.08
C GLY A 36 -0.32 18.06 11.74
N TYR A 37 -0.77 16.88 12.20
CA TYR A 37 -0.17 15.61 11.78
C TYR A 37 -0.19 15.48 10.27
N ASN A 38 0.98 15.28 9.68
CA ASN A 38 1.15 15.10 8.25
C ASN A 38 1.61 13.69 7.92
N PHE A 39 1.20 13.23 6.75
CA PHE A 39 1.65 11.96 6.19
C PHE A 39 1.67 12.04 4.67
N THR A 40 2.53 11.23 4.09
CA THR A 40 2.76 11.15 2.65
C THR A 40 2.55 9.73 2.19
N ILE A 41 1.71 9.58 1.18
CA ILE A 41 1.45 8.33 0.48
C ILE A 41 2.08 8.42 -0.90
N ASP A 42 2.96 7.47 -1.20
CA ASP A 42 3.49 7.25 -2.54
C ASP A 42 2.67 6.17 -3.23
N TYR A 43 2.14 6.48 -4.42
CA TYR A 43 1.27 5.60 -5.18
C TYR A 43 2.05 4.96 -6.31
N THR A 44 2.37 3.67 -6.16
CA THR A 44 3.03 2.90 -7.22
C THR A 44 1.99 2.39 -8.21
N GLY A 45 2.21 2.65 -9.50
CA GLY A 45 1.29 2.26 -10.56
C GLY A 45 1.13 0.75 -10.71
N GLN A 46 -0.10 0.30 -10.92
CA GLN A 46 -0.45 -1.03 -11.39
C GLN A 46 -1.31 -0.88 -12.64
N VAL A 47 -0.81 -1.40 -13.76
CA VAL A 47 -1.40 -1.25 -15.09
C VAL A 47 -1.38 -2.60 -15.79
N GLY A 48 -2.52 -3.07 -16.29
CA GLY A 48 -2.60 -4.37 -16.98
C GLY A 48 -2.26 -5.55 -16.07
N GLY A 49 -2.61 -5.47 -14.78
CA GLY A 49 -2.33 -6.47 -13.76
C GLY A 49 -0.87 -6.56 -13.32
N SER A 50 -0.02 -5.59 -13.69
CA SER A 50 1.40 -5.58 -13.34
C SER A 50 1.84 -4.23 -12.79
N THR A 51 2.67 -4.25 -11.75
CA THR A 51 3.27 -3.06 -11.14
C THR A 51 4.24 -2.37 -12.10
N THR A 52 4.31 -1.04 -12.05
CA THR A 52 5.15 -0.20 -12.91
C THR A 52 5.53 1.10 -12.23
N ASN A 53 6.74 1.60 -12.49
CA ASN A 53 7.21 2.91 -12.04
C ASN A 53 6.93 4.02 -13.07
N LEU A 54 6.23 3.69 -14.17
CA LEU A 54 5.92 4.66 -15.23
C LEU A 54 4.72 5.54 -14.89
N VAL A 55 3.79 4.99 -14.10
CA VAL A 55 2.57 5.65 -13.66
C VAL A 55 2.64 5.73 -12.14
N GLY A 56 2.37 6.91 -11.59
CA GLY A 56 2.50 7.16 -10.17
C GLY A 56 1.80 8.44 -9.74
N GLY A 57 1.64 8.56 -8.42
CA GLY A 57 1.22 9.79 -7.79
C GLY A 57 1.84 9.93 -6.40
N LEU A 58 1.84 11.16 -5.88
CA LEU A 58 2.29 11.46 -4.53
C LEU A 58 1.22 12.27 -3.80
N GLY A 59 0.71 11.74 -2.70
CA GLY A 59 -0.29 12.41 -1.86
C GLY A 59 0.28 12.88 -0.55
N ASN A 60 0.24 14.18 -0.30
CA ASN A 60 0.54 14.78 1.00
C ASN A 60 -0.76 15.16 1.70
N PHE A 61 -0.93 14.66 2.93
CA PHE A 61 -2.13 14.85 3.72
C PHE A 61 -1.78 15.50 5.05
N ILE A 62 -2.66 16.37 5.53
CA ILE A 62 -2.51 17.03 6.82
C ILE A 62 -3.84 16.93 7.56
N PHE A 63 -3.81 16.41 8.79
CA PHE A 63 -4.97 16.44 9.68
C PHE A 63 -5.14 17.84 10.27
N ASN A 64 -6.24 18.51 9.95
CA ASN A 64 -6.55 19.86 10.41
C ASN A 64 -7.32 19.90 11.74
N GLY A 65 -7.67 18.73 12.28
CA GLY A 65 -8.39 18.60 13.55
C GLY A 65 -9.84 18.16 13.40
N VAL A 66 -10.53 18.13 14.54
CA VAL A 66 -11.92 17.69 14.64
C VAL A 66 -12.90 18.87 14.71
N THR A 67 -14.06 18.70 14.08
CA THR A 67 -15.20 19.62 14.12
C THR A 67 -16.49 18.85 14.47
N ASN A 68 -17.65 19.52 14.43
CA ASN A 68 -18.94 18.90 14.71
C ASN A 68 -18.98 18.18 16.07
N SER A 69 -18.57 18.88 17.13
CA SER A 69 -18.49 18.33 18.49
C SER A 69 -17.62 17.07 18.61
N GLY A 70 -16.60 16.92 17.74
CA GLY A 70 -15.67 15.77 17.74
C GLY A 70 -16.06 14.63 16.80
N LEU A 71 -17.16 14.76 16.05
CA LEU A 71 -17.63 13.72 15.13
C LEU A 71 -16.96 13.76 13.75
N THR A 72 -16.39 14.90 13.35
CA THR A 72 -15.87 15.08 11.99
C THR A 72 -14.38 15.34 12.01
N TYR A 73 -13.60 14.48 11.36
CA TYR A 73 -12.16 14.64 11.15
C TYR A 73 -11.92 15.38 9.82
N ASN A 74 -11.11 16.42 9.85
CA ASN A 74 -10.87 17.28 8.69
C ASN A 74 -9.43 17.16 8.23
N PHE A 75 -9.24 17.08 6.92
CA PHE A 75 -7.95 16.89 6.29
C PHE A 75 -7.77 17.85 5.12
N SER A 76 -6.53 18.24 4.89
CA SER A 76 -6.08 18.94 3.68
C SER A 76 -5.25 17.97 2.87
N TYR A 77 -5.34 18.06 1.55
CA TYR A 77 -4.55 17.24 0.65
C TYR A 77 -3.86 18.07 -0.42
N ALA A 78 -2.71 17.58 -0.86
CA ALA A 78 -2.04 17.94 -2.09
C ALA A 78 -1.62 16.65 -2.78
N ILE A 79 -2.27 16.32 -3.90
CA ILE A 79 -1.99 15.11 -4.67
C ILE A 79 -1.36 15.53 -5.98
N THR A 80 -0.21 14.95 -6.31
CA THR A 80 0.50 15.18 -7.55
C THR A 80 0.41 13.94 -8.42
N ASN A 81 0.11 14.11 -9.70
CA ASN A 81 0.37 13.08 -10.70
C ASN A 81 1.84 13.19 -11.12
N ASP A 82 2.71 12.34 -10.58
CA ASP A 82 4.15 12.33 -10.85
C ASP A 82 4.56 11.20 -11.82
N SER A 83 3.59 10.67 -12.57
CA SER A 83 3.84 9.70 -13.65
C SER A 83 4.97 10.18 -14.56
N SER A 84 5.81 9.27 -15.05
CA SER A 84 6.85 9.58 -16.05
C SER A 84 6.33 9.51 -17.48
N VAL A 85 5.15 8.92 -17.69
CA VAL A 85 4.40 8.96 -18.96
C VAL A 85 3.17 9.84 -18.83
N SER A 86 2.58 10.24 -19.97
CA SER A 86 1.32 10.98 -19.97
C SER A 86 0.23 10.11 -19.35
N SER A 87 -0.46 10.63 -18.35
CA SER A 87 -1.56 9.96 -17.66
C SER A 87 -2.47 11.02 -17.03
N ARG A 88 -3.64 10.59 -16.56
CA ARG A 88 -4.57 11.44 -15.83
C ARG A 88 -4.99 10.77 -14.52
N LEU A 89 -4.68 11.39 -13.38
CA LEU A 89 -5.10 10.96 -12.05
C LEU A 89 -6.50 11.52 -11.76
N THR A 90 -7.49 10.63 -11.72
CA THR A 90 -8.92 10.99 -11.77
C THR A 90 -9.64 10.88 -10.42
N SER A 91 -9.13 10.04 -9.53
CA SER A 91 -9.67 9.86 -8.17
C SER A 91 -8.61 9.31 -7.23
N PHE A 92 -8.85 9.46 -5.94
CA PHE A 92 -8.13 8.77 -4.86
C PHE A 92 -9.12 8.25 -3.81
N GLY A 93 -8.73 7.26 -3.03
CA GLY A 93 -9.56 6.67 -1.99
C GLY A 93 -8.75 5.84 -1.01
N PHE A 94 -9.43 5.35 0.01
CA PHE A 94 -8.87 4.55 1.10
C PHE A 94 -10.00 3.92 1.92
N ASP A 95 -9.66 2.90 2.68
CA ASP A 95 -10.51 2.34 3.73
C ASP A 95 -10.33 3.12 5.03
N VAL A 96 -11.39 3.17 5.84
CA VAL A 96 -11.39 3.91 7.10
C VAL A 96 -12.02 3.09 8.21
N SER A 97 -11.27 2.92 9.30
CA SER A 97 -11.73 2.21 10.48
C SER A 97 -11.75 3.10 11.73
N PRO A 98 -12.88 3.21 12.44
CA PRO A 98 -14.20 2.66 12.11
C PRO A 98 -14.84 3.35 10.90
N ASP A 99 -15.83 2.69 10.30
CA ASP A 99 -16.51 3.17 9.09
C ASP A 99 -17.06 4.60 9.25
N ALA A 100 -16.73 5.46 8.28
CA ALA A 100 -17.31 6.79 8.20
C ALA A 100 -18.78 6.71 7.77
N THR A 101 -19.64 7.44 8.46
CA THR A 101 -21.07 7.59 8.14
C THR A 101 -21.36 8.70 7.14
N GLY A 102 -20.39 9.59 6.94
CA GLY A 102 -20.49 10.70 6.00
C GLY A 102 -19.10 11.19 5.62
N ALA A 103 -18.99 11.74 4.42
CA ALA A 103 -17.74 12.30 3.92
C ALA A 103 -18.06 13.42 2.93
N GLY A 104 -17.14 14.38 2.83
CA GLY A 104 -17.25 15.47 1.89
C GLY A 104 -15.88 15.95 1.47
N SER A 105 -15.77 16.54 0.29
CA SER A 105 -14.52 17.12 -0.19
C SER A 105 -14.74 18.43 -0.93
N THR A 106 -13.68 19.24 -0.96
CA THR A 106 -13.60 20.47 -1.72
C THR A 106 -12.28 20.50 -2.50
N GLY A 107 -12.13 21.48 -3.38
CA GLY A 107 -10.93 21.62 -4.20
C GLY A 107 -10.97 20.74 -5.44
N PHE A 108 -9.83 20.18 -5.83
CA PHE A 108 -9.69 19.48 -7.10
C PHE A 108 -10.54 18.21 -7.20
N PHE A 109 -10.53 17.36 -6.17
CA PHE A 109 -11.34 16.15 -6.06
C PHE A 109 -12.59 16.42 -5.21
N SER A 110 -13.49 17.28 -5.69
CA SER A 110 -14.62 17.82 -4.91
C SER A 110 -15.81 16.87 -4.72
N SER A 111 -15.77 15.68 -5.33
CA SER A 111 -16.88 14.74 -5.29
C SER A 111 -16.53 13.57 -4.40
N THR A 112 -17.46 13.13 -3.55
CA THR A 112 -17.22 12.03 -2.61
C THR A 112 -18.18 10.89 -2.87
N ASN A 113 -17.67 9.66 -2.82
CA ASN A 113 -18.46 8.44 -2.95
C ASN A 113 -18.03 7.40 -1.90
N PHE A 114 -18.92 6.46 -1.65
CA PHE A 114 -18.75 5.39 -0.67
C PHE A 114 -18.82 4.02 -1.30
N ASN A 115 -18.08 3.06 -0.77
CA ASN A 115 -18.19 1.63 -1.10
C ASN A 115 -18.03 1.31 -2.60
N ASN A 116 -17.11 2.02 -3.26
CA ASN A 116 -16.92 1.97 -4.71
C ASN A 116 -15.69 1.16 -5.11
N ASN A 117 -15.77 0.53 -6.29
CA ASN A 117 -14.76 -0.41 -6.75
C ASN A 117 -13.67 0.26 -7.60
N PHE A 118 -12.41 0.05 -7.24
CA PHE A 118 -11.25 0.35 -8.09
C PHE A 118 -10.88 -0.85 -8.97
N PRO A 119 -10.42 -0.62 -10.22
CA PRO A 119 -10.10 -1.69 -11.18
C PRO A 119 -8.80 -2.42 -10.80
N GLU A 120 -8.26 -3.22 -11.74
CA GLU A 120 -6.99 -3.95 -11.56
C GLU A 120 -7.02 -4.99 -10.42
N GLY A 121 -8.22 -5.42 -10.02
CA GLY A 121 -8.41 -6.41 -8.95
C GLY A 121 -8.26 -5.85 -7.54
N PHE A 122 -8.18 -4.52 -7.37
CA PHE A 122 -8.05 -3.89 -6.05
C PHE A 122 -9.27 -4.14 -5.16
N GLY A 123 -10.47 -3.97 -5.73
CA GLY A 123 -11.72 -4.16 -5.00
C GLY A 123 -12.34 -2.85 -4.55
N LYS A 124 -13.20 -2.91 -3.53
CA LYS A 124 -13.92 -1.75 -3.02
C LYS A 124 -13.10 -1.00 -1.99
N VAL A 125 -13.28 0.32 -1.95
CA VAL A 125 -12.85 1.14 -0.83
C VAL A 125 -14.03 1.82 -0.14
N ASP A 126 -13.89 2.08 1.16
CA ASP A 126 -14.92 2.72 1.97
C ASP A 126 -15.24 4.12 1.46
N VAL A 127 -14.21 4.94 1.20
CA VAL A 127 -14.36 6.33 0.77
C VAL A 127 -13.44 6.64 -0.40
N CYS A 128 -13.96 7.35 -1.39
CA CYS A 128 -13.17 7.86 -2.50
C CYS A 128 -13.64 9.23 -2.97
N PHE A 129 -12.71 9.97 -3.57
CA PHE A 129 -12.87 11.34 -4.02
C PHE A 129 -12.51 11.47 -5.50
N GLU A 130 -13.36 12.15 -6.28
CA GLU A 130 -13.24 12.25 -7.73
C GLU A 130 -13.19 13.68 -8.22
N ALA A 131 -12.54 13.87 -9.38
CA ALA A 131 -12.51 15.14 -10.09
C ALA A 131 -13.83 15.47 -10.81
N ASP A 132 -14.60 14.47 -11.27
CA ASP A 132 -15.71 14.68 -12.24
C ASP A 132 -17.12 14.29 -11.75
N SER A 133 -17.32 14.02 -10.45
CA SER A 133 -18.64 13.66 -9.88
C SER A 133 -19.39 12.53 -10.62
N ASN A 134 -18.71 11.50 -11.10
CA ASN A 134 -19.36 10.44 -11.87
C ASN A 134 -19.96 9.32 -11.01
N GLY A 135 -19.63 9.32 -9.71
CA GLY A 135 -20.29 8.50 -8.70
C GLY A 135 -19.73 7.10 -8.53
N ASN A 136 -18.64 6.72 -9.22
CA ASN A 136 -18.19 5.32 -9.28
C ASN A 136 -16.70 5.08 -9.01
N CYS A 137 -15.89 6.13 -8.85
CA CYS A 137 -14.45 6.13 -8.61
C CYS A 137 -13.62 5.34 -9.65
N THR A 138 -14.22 4.99 -10.79
CA THR A 138 -13.59 4.26 -11.90
C THR A 138 -12.96 5.19 -12.96
N GLY A 139 -13.06 6.51 -12.73
CA GLY A 139 -12.41 7.59 -13.46
C GLY A 139 -13.30 8.31 -14.48
N GLY A 140 -12.90 9.51 -14.91
CA GLY A 140 -13.73 10.43 -15.72
C GLY A 140 -12.91 11.29 -16.69
N SER A 141 -13.56 12.28 -17.31
CA SER A 141 -12.98 13.15 -18.33
C SER A 141 -11.93 14.14 -17.83
N GLY A 142 -12.03 14.56 -16.57
CA GLY A 142 -11.10 15.39 -15.84
C GLY A 142 -10.13 14.58 -14.99
N GLY A 143 -9.34 15.28 -14.18
CA GLY A 143 -8.22 14.72 -13.41
C GLY A 143 -6.90 15.45 -13.67
N LEU A 144 -5.93 15.20 -12.80
CA LEU A 144 -4.60 15.82 -12.88
C LEU A 144 -3.80 15.17 -14.01
N ILE A 145 -3.39 15.96 -15.00
CA ILE A 145 -2.41 15.46 -15.98
C ILE A 145 -1.01 15.42 -15.35
N GLN A 146 -0.08 14.78 -16.06
CA GLN A 146 1.31 14.63 -15.64
C GLN A 146 1.92 15.94 -15.09
N ASN A 147 2.59 15.83 -13.95
CA ASN A 147 3.23 16.90 -13.19
C ASN A 147 2.30 17.98 -12.63
N GLN A 148 0.98 17.76 -12.60
CA GLN A 148 0.06 18.66 -11.93
C GLN A 148 -0.21 18.22 -10.50
N THR A 149 -0.41 19.21 -9.63
CA THR A 149 -0.85 19.03 -8.25
C THR A 149 -2.26 19.57 -8.09
N GLY A 150 -3.15 18.76 -7.52
CA GLY A 150 -4.48 19.13 -7.10
C GLY A 150 -4.52 19.29 -5.59
N ASN A 151 -5.11 20.40 -5.13
CA ASN A 151 -5.24 20.72 -3.72
C ASN A 151 -6.70 20.77 -3.31
N GLY A 152 -6.96 20.52 -2.04
CA GLY A 152 -8.27 20.66 -1.46
C GLY A 152 -8.33 20.17 -0.03
N THR A 153 -9.55 19.95 0.44
CA THR A 153 -9.81 19.37 1.75
C THR A 153 -10.79 18.22 1.64
N PHE A 154 -10.76 17.30 2.59
CA PHE A 154 -11.85 16.36 2.80
C PHE A 154 -12.16 16.22 4.28
N ALA A 155 -13.37 15.80 4.58
CA ALA A 155 -13.85 15.57 5.92
C ALA A 155 -14.50 14.19 6.00
N LEU A 156 -14.29 13.50 7.11
CA LEU A 156 -14.89 12.20 7.43
C LEU A 156 -15.70 12.35 8.71
N THR A 157 -16.97 11.96 8.68
CA THR A 157 -17.91 12.07 9.79
C THR A 157 -18.30 10.70 10.31
N PHE A 158 -18.19 10.50 11.62
CA PHE A 158 -18.46 9.25 12.31
C PHE A 158 -19.76 9.32 13.13
N SER A 159 -20.32 8.15 13.46
CA SER A 159 -21.55 8.03 14.26
C SER A 159 -21.38 8.45 15.72
N GLN A 160 -20.15 8.45 16.22
CA GLN A 160 -19.78 8.80 17.59
C GLN A 160 -18.43 9.52 17.61
N VAL A 161 -18.12 10.17 18.74
CA VAL A 161 -16.83 10.86 18.91
C VAL A 161 -15.72 9.81 18.98
N MET A 162 -14.70 9.99 18.15
CA MET A 162 -13.58 9.07 18.05
C MET A 162 -12.34 9.64 18.75
N ASN A 163 -11.57 8.79 19.43
CA ASN A 163 -10.25 9.15 19.93
C ASN A 163 -9.20 9.04 18.82
N GLN A 164 -9.33 8.01 17.97
CA GLN A 164 -8.49 7.77 16.81
C GLN A 164 -9.31 7.19 15.66
N VAL A 165 -8.81 7.39 14.45
CA VAL A 165 -9.29 6.75 13.22
C VAL A 165 -8.09 6.19 12.46
N THR A 166 -8.29 5.11 11.72
CA THR A 166 -7.26 4.48 10.91
C THR A 166 -7.65 4.63 9.44
N LEU A 167 -6.70 5.07 8.61
CA LEU A 167 -6.84 5.12 7.15
C LEU A 167 -5.92 4.08 6.54
N GLU A 168 -6.43 3.22 5.67
CA GLU A 168 -5.66 2.11 5.11
C GLU A 168 -6.01 1.88 3.63
N ASP A 169 -5.26 1.00 2.96
CA ASP A 169 -5.52 0.61 1.57
C ASP A 169 -5.74 1.79 0.61
N PHE A 170 -4.83 2.76 0.68
CA PHE A 170 -4.83 3.94 -0.18
C PHE A 170 -4.71 3.54 -1.65
N VAL A 171 -5.54 4.15 -2.50
CA VAL A 171 -5.57 3.88 -3.93
C VAL A 171 -5.84 5.16 -4.74
N THR A 172 -5.29 5.21 -5.95
CA THR A 172 -5.60 6.25 -6.95
C THR A 172 -6.01 5.62 -8.28
N ARG A 173 -6.73 6.39 -9.11
CA ARG A 173 -7.16 5.95 -10.44
C ARG A 173 -6.45 6.72 -11.54
N PHE A 174 -5.78 6.01 -12.44
CA PHE A 174 -5.12 6.58 -13.62
C PHE A 174 -5.82 6.19 -14.92
N GLN A 175 -6.08 7.18 -15.77
CA GLN A 175 -6.67 7.00 -17.09
C GLN A 175 -5.83 7.68 -18.18
N SER A 176 -6.14 7.37 -19.45
CA SER A 176 -5.48 7.94 -20.62
C SER A 176 -3.95 7.83 -20.57
N ILE A 177 -3.45 6.69 -20.06
CA ILE A 177 -2.02 6.40 -19.98
C ILE A 177 -1.47 6.26 -21.40
N ASN A 178 -0.48 7.10 -21.76
CA ASN A 178 0.14 7.16 -23.08
C ASN A 178 1.66 7.40 -22.97
N PRO A 179 2.51 6.53 -23.57
CA PRO A 179 2.14 5.31 -24.29
C PRO A 179 1.44 4.30 -23.38
N THR A 180 0.72 3.34 -23.97
CA THR A 180 0.15 2.23 -23.20
C THR A 180 1.25 1.53 -22.42
N VAL A 181 1.01 1.30 -21.13
CA VAL A 181 1.94 0.58 -20.25
C VAL A 181 1.35 -0.80 -20.01
N ASN A 182 2.15 -1.85 -20.12
CA ASN A 182 1.69 -3.24 -19.94
C ASN A 182 0.42 -3.58 -20.77
N GLY A 183 0.29 -2.99 -21.96
CA GLY A 183 -0.87 -3.22 -22.85
C GLY A 183 -2.17 -2.51 -22.46
N SER A 184 -2.16 -1.62 -21.45
CA SER A 184 -3.35 -0.87 -21.02
C SER A 184 -3.10 0.63 -20.99
N SER A 185 -4.16 1.40 -21.25
CA SER A 185 -4.20 2.87 -21.12
C SER A 185 -4.88 3.31 -19.80
N SER A 186 -5.04 2.38 -18.87
CA SER A 186 -5.81 2.51 -17.64
C SER A 186 -5.16 1.69 -16.54
N GLY A 187 -5.06 2.24 -15.33
CA GLY A 187 -4.59 1.51 -14.16
C GLY A 187 -4.93 2.19 -12.85
N ILE A 188 -4.35 1.71 -11.77
CA ILE A 188 -4.45 2.29 -10.43
C ILE A 188 -3.07 2.66 -9.91
N GLY A 189 -3.01 3.44 -8.84
CA GLY A 189 -1.82 3.53 -8.01
C GLY A 189 -2.12 2.96 -6.64
N VAL A 190 -1.34 1.98 -6.19
CA VAL A 190 -1.45 1.40 -4.85
C VAL A 190 -0.56 2.20 -3.91
N GLY A 191 -1.16 2.74 -2.85
CA GLY A 191 -0.51 3.66 -1.93
C GLY A 191 0.29 2.96 -0.83
N ALA A 192 1.50 3.45 -0.60
CA ALA A 192 2.35 3.09 0.53
C ALA A 192 2.70 4.34 1.35
N LEU A 193 2.69 4.20 2.68
CA LEU A 193 3.10 5.27 3.59
C LEU A 193 4.63 5.44 3.52
N VAL A 194 5.09 6.60 3.05
CA VAL A 194 6.54 6.89 2.91
C VAL A 194 7.05 7.92 3.90
N SER A 195 6.16 8.71 4.51
CA SER A 195 6.49 9.67 5.55
C SER A 195 5.25 9.97 6.40
N GLY A 196 5.45 10.33 7.67
CA GLY A 196 4.38 10.53 8.64
C GLY A 196 4.08 9.25 9.42
N GLY A 197 4.06 9.38 10.76
CA GLY A 197 3.93 8.28 11.71
C GLY A 197 4.12 8.84 13.11
N GLY A 198 3.06 9.38 13.69
CA GLY A 198 3.12 10.04 15.00
C GLY A 198 2.94 9.04 16.12
N GLY A 199 4.05 8.53 16.69
CA GLY A 199 4.06 7.77 17.96
C GLY A 199 5.00 6.57 18.02
N GLY A 200 5.61 6.20 16.90
CA GLY A 200 6.61 5.16 16.77
C GLY A 200 7.12 5.21 15.35
N THR A 201 8.37 4.78 15.13
CA THR A 201 8.82 4.43 13.77
C THR A 201 7.69 3.67 13.07
N PRO A 202 7.34 4.00 11.82
CA PRO A 202 6.35 3.22 11.09
C PRO A 202 6.75 1.76 11.25
N ILE A 203 5.92 0.97 11.95
CA ILE A 203 6.11 -0.47 11.98
C ILE A 203 5.57 -0.90 10.63
N THR A 204 6.37 -0.67 9.60
CA THR A 204 6.21 -1.38 8.34
C THR A 204 6.37 -2.82 8.74
N ALA A 205 5.26 -3.55 8.86
CA ALA A 205 5.32 -4.98 9.05
C ALA A 205 6.28 -5.50 7.96
N PRO A 206 7.31 -6.28 8.31
CA PRO A 206 8.27 -6.74 7.33
C PRO A 206 7.48 -7.39 6.18
N GLU A 207 7.81 -7.03 4.95
CA GLU A 207 7.10 -7.55 3.77
C GLU A 207 6.97 -9.08 3.86
N PRO A 208 5.98 -9.71 3.23
CA PRO A 208 5.85 -11.18 3.26
C PRO A 208 7.16 -11.91 2.90
N GLY A 209 7.98 -11.30 2.02
CA GLY A 209 9.33 -11.76 1.71
C GLY A 209 10.31 -11.72 2.89
N THR A 210 10.23 -10.71 3.75
CA THR A 210 11.08 -10.62 4.95
C THR A 210 10.71 -11.70 5.98
N TRP A 211 9.42 -12.00 6.15
CA TRP A 211 9.00 -13.14 6.98
C TRP A 211 9.53 -14.46 6.42
N LEU A 212 9.47 -14.65 5.10
CA LEU A 212 10.04 -15.82 4.44
C LEU A 212 11.56 -15.91 4.68
N MET A 213 12.30 -14.82 4.50
CA MET A 213 13.74 -14.79 4.73
C MET A 213 14.10 -15.07 6.18
N LEU A 214 13.30 -14.58 7.14
CA LEU A 214 13.46 -14.85 8.55
C LEU A 214 13.17 -16.32 8.89
N LEU A 215 12.09 -16.89 8.34
CA LEU A 215 11.75 -18.30 8.50
C LEU A 215 12.82 -19.22 7.86
N VAL A 216 13.31 -18.87 6.67
CA VAL A 216 14.41 -19.59 6.00
C VAL A 216 15.71 -19.48 6.79
N GLY A 217 16.06 -18.28 7.28
CA GLY A 217 17.24 -18.04 8.10
C GLY A 217 17.22 -18.88 9.38
N PHE A 218 16.13 -18.81 10.15
CA PHE A 218 15.96 -19.61 11.36
C PHE A 218 15.89 -21.12 11.06
N GLY A 219 15.26 -21.52 9.96
CA GLY A 219 15.21 -22.91 9.52
C GLY A 219 16.59 -23.49 9.18
N LEU A 220 17.44 -22.71 8.50
CA LEU A 220 18.82 -23.12 8.18
C LEU A 220 19.69 -23.24 9.43
N VAL A 221 19.64 -22.26 10.34
CA VAL A 221 20.40 -22.29 11.60
C VAL A 221 19.96 -23.48 12.45
N GLY A 222 18.65 -23.67 12.64
CA GLY A 222 18.11 -24.84 13.36
C GLY A 222 18.51 -26.17 12.71
N GLY A 223 18.51 -26.24 11.37
CA GLY A 223 18.96 -27.41 10.61
C GLY A 223 20.44 -27.74 10.79
N ILE A 224 21.31 -26.71 10.89
CA ILE A 224 22.75 -26.88 11.14
C ILE A 224 23.00 -27.32 12.59
N MET A 225 22.29 -26.71 13.57
CA MET A 225 22.44 -27.06 14.99
C MET A 225 22.00 -28.50 15.27
N ARG A 226 20.87 -28.94 14.70
CA ARG A 226 20.36 -30.32 14.86
C ARG A 226 21.32 -31.40 14.35
N ARG A 227 22.19 -31.07 13.39
CA ARG A 227 23.18 -32.02 12.85
C ARG A 227 24.39 -32.24 13.76
N ARG A 228 24.58 -31.43 14.80
CA ARG A 228 25.74 -31.52 15.69
C ARG A 228 25.55 -32.51 16.85
N ASP A 229 24.32 -32.95 17.12
CA ASP A 229 24.02 -33.84 18.26
C ASP A 229 24.13 -35.35 17.94
N SER A 230 24.78 -35.72 16.84
CA SER A 230 25.03 -37.14 16.48
C SER A 230 26.51 -37.48 16.53
N VAL A 231 27.17 -37.25 17.67
CA VAL A 231 28.40 -37.97 18.03
C VAL A 231 28.19 -38.58 19.42
N ALA A 232 27.48 -39.72 19.44
CA ALA A 232 27.47 -40.58 20.61
C ALA A 232 28.87 -41.21 20.76
N LEU A 233 29.58 -40.82 21.82
CA LEU A 233 30.77 -41.50 22.32
C LEU A 233 30.37 -42.93 22.68
N TYR A 234 30.90 -43.91 21.96
CA TYR A 234 30.84 -45.32 22.37
C TYR A 234 31.80 -45.53 23.54
N PRO A 235 31.35 -45.98 24.72
CA PRO A 235 32.26 -46.55 25.71
C PRO A 235 32.71 -47.92 25.20
N GLN A 236 34.01 -48.07 24.94
CA GLN A 236 34.65 -49.37 24.77
C GLN A 236 34.74 -50.03 26.14
N ALA A 237 34.01 -51.11 26.35
CA ALA A 237 34.17 -52.02 27.47
C ALA A 237 34.70 -53.36 26.94
N ALA A 238 35.93 -53.69 27.31
CA ALA A 238 36.45 -55.03 27.68
C ALA A 238 37.96 -54.91 27.92
#